data_AF-A0A816GCA5-F1
#
_entry.id   AF-A0A816GCA5-F1
#
_cell.length_a   1.000
_cell.length_b   1.000
_cell.length_c   1.000
_cell.angle_alpha   90.00
_cell.angle_beta   90.00
_cell.angle_gamma   90.00
#
_symmetry.space_group_name_H-M   'P 1'
#
loop_
_entity.id
_entity.type
_entity.pdbx_description
1 polymer ?
#
loop_
_entity_poly.entity_id
_entity_poly.type
_entity_poly.pdbx_seq_one_letter_code
_entity_poly.pdbx_strand_id
1 'polypeptide(L)'
;LMPCVAQDFCKGKAVEEPALVKKLLELSDSKTEHLPSLLPLVPGMPVIITQNIAIEQGLINGMNGIFRQLVYDLDSVSTDSLSKTFPVNTQYVHKPRYALVQISKSKVECNLKNLQPKLIPIPIMEQTFQLPKDTDDIAAVYVPLSRVKRLTDLIILRHFDYKVLLIKPSKSQVAVMQRLDKLYMEAQMRCSEWF
;
A
#
# COMPACT_ATOMS: atom_id res chain seq x y z
N LEU A 1 -6.34 -0.07 4.28
CA LEU A 1 -5.54 -1.22 3.87
C LEU A 1 -6.41 -1.98 2.91
N MET A 2 -5.88 -2.39 1.77
CA MET A 2 -6.55 -3.38 0.93
C MET A 2 -5.63 -4.60 0.90
N PRO A 3 -6.04 -5.71 1.50
CA PRO A 3 -5.28 -6.94 1.37
C PRO A 3 -5.45 -7.47 -0.06
N CYS A 4 -4.31 -7.74 -0.72
CA CYS A 4 -4.23 -8.37 -2.02
C CYS A 4 -3.52 -9.72 -1.86
N VAL A 5 -3.93 -10.72 -2.64
CA VAL A 5 -3.31 -12.04 -2.63
C VAL A 5 -2.54 -12.22 -3.92
N ALA A 6 -1.26 -12.60 -3.82
CA ALA A 6 -0.46 -12.95 -4.98
C ALA A 6 -0.93 -14.29 -5.54
N GLN A 7 -1.36 -14.29 -6.80
CA GLN A 7 -1.61 -15.48 -7.61
C GLN A 7 -0.80 -15.33 -8.91
N ASP A 8 0.36 -15.97 -8.94
CA ASP A 8 1.31 -15.78 -10.03
C ASP A 8 1.03 -16.75 -11.19
N PHE A 9 1.05 -16.24 -12.42
CA PHE A 9 0.89 -17.04 -13.64
C PHE A 9 2.07 -16.85 -14.58
N CYS A 10 2.60 -17.95 -15.11
CA CYS A 10 3.60 -17.95 -16.18
C CYS A 10 3.03 -18.65 -17.42
N LYS A 11 2.92 -17.93 -18.54
CA LYS A 11 2.34 -18.44 -19.80
C LYS A 11 0.93 -19.06 -19.62
N GLY A 12 0.11 -18.44 -18.76
CA GLY A 12 -1.26 -18.88 -18.48
C GLY A 12 -1.38 -20.09 -17.53
N LYS A 13 -0.26 -20.60 -16.99
CA LYS A 13 -0.26 -21.64 -15.96
C LYS A 13 0.08 -21.04 -14.61
N ALA A 14 -0.64 -21.47 -13.56
CA ALA A 14 -0.33 -21.08 -12.19
C ALA A 14 1.10 -21.51 -11.84
N VAL A 15 1.85 -20.61 -11.21
CA VAL A 15 3.18 -20.90 -10.71
C VAL A 15 3.03 -21.66 -9.40
N GLU A 16 3.16 -22.98 -9.46
CA GLU A 16 3.06 -23.87 -8.30
C GLU A 16 4.43 -24.34 -7.78
N GLU A 17 5.49 -24.14 -8.56
CA GLU A 17 6.84 -24.59 -8.20
C GLU A 17 7.39 -23.78 -7.01
N PRO A 18 7.72 -24.42 -5.86
CA PRO A 18 8.11 -23.70 -4.64
C PRO A 18 9.34 -22.80 -4.82
N ALA A 19 10.29 -23.20 -5.66
CA ALA A 19 11.48 -22.40 -5.96
C ALA A 19 11.15 -21.11 -6.71
N LEU A 20 10.18 -21.16 -7.64
CA LEU A 20 9.71 -19.99 -8.37
C LEU A 20 8.88 -19.08 -7.47
N VAL A 21 7.96 -19.63 -6.67
CA VAL A 21 7.15 -18.86 -5.71
C VAL A 21 8.06 -18.11 -4.73
N LYS A 22 9.08 -18.77 -4.19
CA LYS A 22 10.06 -18.12 -3.31
C LYS A 22 10.79 -16.97 -4.01
N LYS A 23 11.23 -17.18 -5.26
CA LYS A 23 11.92 -16.15 -6.05
C LYS A 23 11.00 -14.96 -6.36
N LEU A 24 9.71 -15.19 -6.59
CA LEU A 24 8.71 -14.15 -6.80
C LEU A 24 8.45 -13.35 -5.51
N LEU A 25 8.37 -14.02 -4.35
CA LEU A 25 8.27 -13.35 -3.04
C LEU A 25 9.53 -12.54 -2.68
N GLU A 26 10.69 -12.90 -3.21
CA GLU A 26 11.97 -12.19 -3.05
C GLU A 26 12.13 -11.00 -4.03
N LEU A 27 11.22 -10.81 -5.00
CA LEU A 27 11.29 -9.66 -5.90
C LEU A 27 11.17 -8.34 -5.14
N SER A 28 11.92 -7.34 -5.60
CA SER A 28 11.86 -5.97 -5.08
C SER A 28 10.55 -5.28 -5.47
N ASP A 29 10.11 -4.33 -4.64
CA ASP A 29 8.86 -3.59 -4.85
C ASP A 29 8.82 -2.87 -6.21
N SER A 30 9.98 -2.45 -6.73
CA SER A 30 10.11 -1.88 -8.09
C SER A 30 9.68 -2.82 -9.21
N LYS A 31 9.61 -4.13 -8.94
CA LYS A 31 9.20 -5.16 -9.91
C LYS A 31 7.77 -5.65 -9.68
N THR A 32 7.10 -5.16 -8.65
CA THR A 32 5.76 -5.61 -8.24
C THR A 32 4.76 -4.46 -8.13
N GLU A 33 4.84 -3.45 -9.01
CA GLU A 33 4.04 -2.21 -8.93
C GLU A 33 4.04 -1.56 -7.54
N HIS A 34 5.18 -1.64 -6.84
CA HIS A 34 5.36 -1.13 -5.48
C HIS A 34 4.51 -1.83 -4.42
N LEU A 35 3.90 -2.98 -4.75
CA LEU A 35 3.24 -3.84 -3.80
C LEU A 35 4.30 -4.65 -3.02
N PRO A 36 4.21 -4.68 -1.69
CA PRO A 36 5.14 -5.47 -0.90
C PRO A 36 4.83 -6.97 -1.09
N SER A 37 5.85 -7.82 -1.10
CA SER A 37 5.63 -9.28 -1.19
C SER A 37 4.96 -9.86 0.04
N LEU A 38 5.15 -9.22 1.19
CA LEU A 38 4.51 -9.54 2.47
C LEU A 38 3.91 -8.27 3.03
N LEU A 39 2.63 -8.33 3.38
CA LEU A 39 1.92 -7.24 4.03
C LEU A 39 1.86 -7.52 5.54
N PRO A 40 2.73 -6.89 6.37
CA PRO A 40 2.72 -7.14 7.80
C PRO A 40 1.48 -6.52 8.43
N LEU A 41 0.74 -7.33 9.19
CA LEU A 41 -0.48 -6.92 9.87
C LEU A 41 -0.39 -7.24 11.36
N VAL A 42 -0.61 -6.22 12.19
CA VAL A 42 -0.61 -6.33 13.65
C VAL A 42 -1.94 -5.78 14.18
N PRO A 43 -2.70 -6.54 14.97
CA PRO A 43 -3.91 -6.03 15.63
C PRO A 43 -3.64 -4.71 16.36
N GLY A 44 -4.49 -3.72 16.12
CA GLY A 44 -4.34 -2.37 16.65
C GLY A 44 -3.58 -1.40 15.74
N MET A 45 -2.97 -1.86 14.64
CA MET A 45 -2.26 -0.96 13.73
C MET A 45 -3.22 -0.02 12.99
N PRO A 46 -2.87 1.28 12.85
CA PRO A 46 -3.58 2.20 11.98
C PRO A 46 -3.49 1.76 10.52
N VAL A 47 -4.61 1.85 9.80
CA VAL A 47 -4.70 1.51 8.38
C VAL A 47 -5.51 2.55 7.61
N ILE A 48 -5.19 2.74 6.32
CA ILE A 48 -5.89 3.70 5.44
C ILE A 48 -6.54 2.97 4.28
N ILE A 49 -7.86 3.05 4.13
CA ILE A 49 -8.58 2.51 2.97
C ILE A 49 -8.06 3.20 1.70
N THR A 50 -7.62 2.42 0.71
CA THR A 50 -6.92 2.93 -0.49
C THR A 50 -7.80 3.04 -1.71
N GLN A 51 -9.05 2.56 -1.66
CA GLN A 51 -10.01 2.69 -2.76
C GLN A 51 -11.43 2.87 -2.23
N ASN A 52 -12.31 3.32 -3.12
CA ASN A 52 -13.73 3.49 -2.80
C ASN A 52 -14.43 2.12 -2.84
N ILE A 53 -14.90 1.66 -1.68
CA ILE A 53 -15.60 0.37 -1.56
C ILE A 53 -17.11 0.61 -1.56
N ALA A 54 -17.58 1.51 -0.69
CA ALA A 54 -18.99 1.84 -0.56
C ALA A 54 -19.13 3.31 -0.18
N ILE A 55 -19.14 4.17 -1.19
CA ILE A 55 -19.11 5.64 -1.06
C ILE A 55 -20.28 6.13 -0.18
N GLU A 56 -21.48 5.63 -0.45
CA GLU A 56 -22.71 5.99 0.27
C GLU A 56 -22.66 5.65 1.77
N GLN A 57 -21.85 4.64 2.12
CA GLN A 57 -21.69 4.18 3.50
C GLN A 57 -20.46 4.82 4.19
N GLY A 58 -19.75 5.70 3.47
CA GLY A 58 -18.56 6.39 3.91
C GLY A 58 -17.27 5.57 3.77
N LEU A 59 -17.28 4.42 3.10
CA LEU A 59 -16.07 3.62 2.86
C LEU A 59 -15.34 4.11 1.61
N ILE A 60 -14.60 5.19 1.77
CA ILE A 60 -13.88 5.89 0.70
C ILE A 60 -12.36 5.83 0.85
N ASN A 61 -11.66 6.06 -0.25
CA ASN A 61 -10.21 6.22 -0.27
C ASN A 61 -9.77 7.35 0.69
N GLY A 62 -8.72 7.10 1.46
CA GLY A 62 -8.18 8.00 2.47
C GLY A 62 -8.79 7.82 3.87
N MET A 63 -9.78 6.94 4.04
CA MET A 63 -10.40 6.72 5.34
C MET A 63 -9.47 5.95 6.29
N ASN A 64 -9.23 6.53 7.47
CA ASN A 64 -8.48 5.88 8.55
C ASN A 64 -9.34 4.86 9.30
N GLY A 65 -8.73 3.73 9.64
CA GLY A 65 -9.28 2.71 10.52
C GLY A 65 -8.20 2.06 11.38
N ILE A 66 -8.64 1.18 12.27
CA ILE A 66 -7.76 0.34 13.09
C ILE A 66 -7.95 -1.10 12.64
N PHE A 67 -6.87 -1.74 12.18
CA PHE A 67 -6.91 -3.15 11.84
C PHE A 67 -7.12 -3.98 13.11
N ARG A 68 -8.07 -4.90 13.09
CA ARG A 68 -8.38 -5.76 14.25
C ARG A 68 -7.95 -7.20 14.02
N GLN A 69 -8.31 -7.77 12.87
CA GLN A 69 -8.09 -9.18 12.60
C GLN A 69 -8.11 -9.46 11.10
N LEU A 70 -7.30 -10.42 10.66
CA LEU A 70 -7.44 -11.06 9.36
C LEU A 70 -8.28 -12.31 9.54
N VAL A 71 -9.31 -12.50 8.72
CA VAL A 71 -10.11 -13.72 8.71
C VAL A 71 -9.64 -14.59 7.56
N TYR A 72 -9.33 -15.85 7.86
CA TYR A 72 -8.74 -16.82 6.94
C TYR A 72 -9.06 -18.24 7.40
N ASP A 73 -8.92 -19.21 6.49
CA ASP A 73 -9.11 -20.62 6.78
C ASP A 73 -7.80 -21.26 7.27
N LEU A 74 -7.88 -22.32 8.07
CA LEU A 74 -6.69 -22.95 8.68
C LEU A 74 -5.73 -23.57 7.65
N ASP A 75 -6.25 -24.00 6.51
CA ASP A 75 -5.49 -24.52 5.36
C ASP A 75 -4.72 -23.43 4.60
N SER A 76 -4.97 -22.16 4.91
CA SER A 76 -4.31 -21.02 4.27
C SER A 76 -3.03 -20.55 4.97
N VAL A 77 -2.68 -21.16 6.11
CA VAL A 77 -1.51 -20.78 6.91
C VAL A 77 -0.30 -21.63 6.53
N SER A 78 0.81 -20.98 6.20
CA SER A 78 2.10 -21.65 6.04
C SER A 78 2.87 -21.68 7.35
N THR A 79 3.48 -22.84 7.64
CA THR A 79 4.37 -23.06 8.79
C THR A 79 5.82 -22.69 8.49
N ASP A 80 6.16 -22.46 7.22
CA ASP A 80 7.53 -22.15 6.83
C ASP A 80 7.86 -20.69 7.11
N SER A 81 8.96 -20.46 7.82
CA SER A 81 9.50 -19.11 8.03
C SER A 81 9.97 -18.53 6.70
N LEU A 82 9.11 -17.71 6.09
CA LEU A 82 9.41 -17.01 4.84
C LEU A 82 10.41 -15.86 5.04
N SER A 83 10.59 -15.39 6.27
CA SER A 83 11.51 -14.30 6.59
C SER A 83 12.04 -14.42 8.02
N LYS A 84 13.35 -14.23 8.18
CA LYS A 84 14.03 -14.16 9.49
C LYS A 84 13.79 -12.81 10.20
N THR A 85 13.17 -11.84 9.51
CA THR A 85 12.97 -10.48 10.03
C THR A 85 11.78 -10.39 10.99
N PHE A 86 10.83 -11.32 10.90
CA PHE A 86 9.61 -11.28 11.71
C PHE A 86 9.71 -12.17 12.96
N PRO A 87 8.97 -11.85 14.04
CA PRO A 87 8.92 -12.68 15.24
C PRO A 87 8.52 -14.13 14.96
N VAL A 88 8.98 -15.07 15.80
CA VAL A 88 8.76 -16.52 15.63
C VAL A 88 7.27 -16.91 15.62
N ASN A 89 6.41 -16.13 16.27
CA ASN A 89 4.97 -16.35 16.32
C ASN A 89 4.20 -15.73 15.13
N THR A 90 4.90 -15.29 14.08
CA THR A 90 4.27 -14.73 12.87
C THR A 90 3.59 -15.83 12.07
N GLN A 91 2.31 -15.62 11.73
CA GLN A 91 1.56 -16.50 10.84
C GLN A 91 1.60 -15.95 9.41
N TYR A 92 2.00 -16.79 8.46
CA TYR A 92 2.00 -16.45 7.04
C TYR A 92 0.70 -16.96 6.41
N VAL A 93 -0.17 -16.03 6.01
CA VAL A 93 -1.49 -16.34 5.47
C VAL A 93 -1.51 -16.09 3.97
N HIS A 94 -1.78 -17.13 3.19
CA HIS A 94 -1.78 -17.06 1.72
C HIS A 94 -3.16 -16.82 1.11
N LYS A 95 -4.24 -17.19 1.80
CA LYS A 95 -5.62 -17.07 1.32
C LYS A 95 -6.55 -16.47 2.38
N PRO A 96 -6.39 -15.18 2.73
CA PRO A 96 -7.35 -14.50 3.58
C PRO A 96 -8.71 -14.37 2.88
N ARG A 97 -9.78 -14.32 3.69
CA ARG A 97 -11.16 -14.09 3.22
C ARG A 97 -11.56 -12.63 3.27
N TYR A 98 -11.20 -11.94 4.35
CA TYR A 98 -11.41 -10.50 4.54
C TYR A 98 -10.61 -9.98 5.75
N ALA A 99 -10.41 -8.68 5.82
CA ALA A 99 -9.83 -8.01 6.98
C ALA A 99 -10.91 -7.28 7.78
N LEU A 100 -10.93 -7.44 9.10
CA LEU A 100 -11.80 -6.68 9.99
C LEU A 100 -11.10 -5.37 10.38
N VAL A 101 -11.69 -4.25 9.98
CA VAL A 101 -11.18 -2.91 10.25
C VAL A 101 -12.22 -2.12 11.03
N GLN A 102 -11.80 -1.57 12.17
CA GLN A 102 -12.65 -0.68 12.94
C GLN A 102 -12.57 0.72 12.37
N ILE A 103 -13.70 1.30 11.99
CA ILE A 103 -13.78 2.63 11.40
C ILE A 103 -14.77 3.49 12.19
N SER A 104 -14.25 4.43 12.96
CA SER A 104 -15.07 5.24 13.88
C SER A 104 -16.04 6.21 13.18
N LYS A 105 -15.76 6.56 11.92
CA LYS A 105 -16.46 7.59 11.15
C LYS A 105 -17.39 7.04 10.05
N SER A 106 -17.49 5.73 9.89
CA SER A 106 -18.36 5.14 8.88
C SER A 106 -19.82 5.26 9.26
N LYS A 107 -20.70 5.40 8.27
CA LYS A 107 -22.16 5.27 8.45
C LYS A 107 -22.62 3.81 8.37
N VAL A 108 -21.70 2.87 8.21
CA VAL A 108 -21.98 1.44 8.15
C VAL A 108 -22.46 0.97 9.53
N GLU A 109 -23.76 0.73 9.64
CA GLU A 109 -24.34 -0.01 10.75
C GLU A 109 -24.19 -1.51 10.48
N CYS A 110 -23.05 -2.08 10.88
CA CYS A 110 -22.87 -3.53 10.81
C CYS A 110 -23.75 -4.22 11.86
N ASN A 111 -25.00 -4.53 11.51
CA ASN A 111 -25.86 -5.45 12.29
C ASN A 111 -25.50 -6.93 12.01
N LEU A 112 -24.19 -7.25 12.03
CA LEU A 112 -23.76 -8.64 12.08
C LEU A 112 -23.90 -9.07 13.54
N LYS A 113 -24.82 -10.01 13.81
CA LYS A 113 -25.31 -10.41 15.14
C LYS A 113 -24.25 -10.71 16.22
N ASN A 114 -22.96 -10.76 15.87
CA ASN A 114 -21.84 -11.07 16.76
C ASN A 114 -20.62 -10.14 16.61
N LEU A 115 -20.70 -9.01 15.90
CA LEU A 115 -19.59 -8.04 15.80
C LEU A 115 -19.87 -6.80 16.66
N GLN A 116 -18.81 -6.30 17.33
CA GLN A 116 -18.89 -5.02 18.01
C GLN A 116 -19.22 -3.89 17.02
N PRO A 117 -19.97 -2.84 17.43
CA PRO A 117 -20.30 -1.72 16.58
C PRO A 117 -19.05 -1.12 15.90
N LYS A 118 -19.17 -0.72 14.63
CA LYS A 118 -18.11 -0.06 13.82
C LYS A 118 -16.98 -0.95 13.32
N LEU A 119 -17.11 -2.27 13.44
CA LEU A 119 -16.18 -3.22 12.84
C LEU A 119 -16.67 -3.64 11.45
N ILE A 120 -15.86 -3.40 10.42
CA ILE A 120 -16.26 -3.49 9.02
C ILE A 120 -15.40 -4.54 8.32
N PRO A 121 -16.02 -5.54 7.67
CA PRO A 121 -15.28 -6.49 6.83
C PRO A 121 -14.85 -5.80 5.54
N ILE A 122 -13.54 -5.71 5.32
CA ILE A 122 -12.91 -5.25 4.10
C ILE A 122 -12.55 -6.47 3.26
N PRO A 123 -13.18 -6.69 2.09
CA PRO A 123 -12.90 -7.84 1.25
C PRO A 123 -11.47 -7.79 0.69
N ILE A 124 -10.94 -8.96 0.33
CA ILE A 124 -9.71 -9.06 -0.44
C ILE A 124 -9.99 -8.62 -1.87
N MET A 125 -9.03 -7.93 -2.48
CA MET A 125 -9.12 -7.58 -3.88
C MET A 125 -8.08 -8.35 -4.69
N GLU A 126 -8.48 -8.76 -5.89
CA GLU A 126 -7.57 -9.34 -6.88
C GLU A 126 -7.09 -8.21 -7.80
N GLN A 127 -5.77 -8.07 -7.92
CA GLN A 127 -5.13 -7.12 -8.84
C GLN A 127 -4.11 -7.88 -9.67
N THR A 128 -4.22 -7.79 -10.99
CA THR A 128 -3.25 -8.37 -11.93
C THR A 128 -2.37 -7.26 -12.46
N PHE A 129 -1.06 -7.45 -12.39
CA PHE A 129 -0.08 -6.56 -12.99
C PHE A 129 0.92 -7.31 -13.85
N GLN A 130 1.46 -6.63 -14.85
CA GLN A 130 2.56 -7.14 -15.66
C GLN A 130 3.86 -6.62 -15.06
N LEU A 131 4.83 -7.52 -14.86
CA LEU A 131 6.16 -7.13 -14.36
C LEU A 131 6.74 -6.02 -15.25
N PRO A 132 6.99 -4.81 -14.71
CA PRO A 132 7.51 -3.71 -15.48
C PRO A 132 8.92 -4.02 -15.98
N LYS A 133 9.21 -3.63 -17.22
CA LYS A 133 10.54 -3.73 -17.83
C LYS A 133 11.40 -2.60 -17.31
N ASP A 134 12.30 -2.87 -16.35
CA ASP A 134 13.50 -2.15 -15.83
C ASP A 134 13.62 -0.60 -15.88
N THR A 135 12.63 0.13 -16.35
CA THR A 135 12.58 1.58 -16.47
C THR A 135 11.24 2.02 -15.93
N ASP A 136 11.28 3.08 -15.13
CA ASP A 136 10.15 3.80 -14.55
C ASP A 136 9.72 3.28 -13.18
N ASP A 137 10.14 3.96 -12.11
CA ASP A 137 9.32 5.06 -11.60
C ASP A 137 10.00 5.79 -10.42
N ILE A 138 10.63 6.94 -10.69
CA ILE A 138 11.21 7.81 -9.65
C ILE A 138 10.12 8.29 -8.69
N ALA A 139 8.93 8.54 -9.25
CA ALA A 139 7.76 8.97 -8.51
C ALA A 139 7.35 7.94 -7.45
N ALA A 140 7.55 6.65 -7.71
CA ALA A 140 7.10 5.61 -6.80
C ALA A 140 7.94 5.47 -5.53
N VAL A 141 9.16 5.98 -5.49
CA VAL A 141 9.95 6.03 -4.24
C VAL A 141 9.77 7.38 -3.55
N TYR A 142 9.84 8.48 -4.30
CA TYR A 142 9.75 9.83 -3.72
C TYR A 142 8.35 10.12 -3.14
N VAL A 143 7.28 9.75 -3.85
CA VAL A 143 5.90 10.11 -3.44
C VAL A 143 5.52 9.45 -2.11
N PRO A 144 5.73 8.15 -1.86
CA PRO A 144 5.42 7.55 -0.56
C PRO A 144 6.22 8.17 0.58
N LEU A 145 7.50 8.46 0.36
CA LEU A 145 8.36 9.10 1.37
C LEU A 145 7.85 10.51 1.73
N SER A 146 7.40 11.28 0.74
CA SER A 146 6.89 12.64 0.96
C SER A 146 5.52 12.69 1.66
N ARG A 147 4.82 11.55 1.84
CA ARG A 147 3.56 11.49 2.58
C ARG A 147 3.74 11.46 4.09
N VAL A 148 4.93 11.09 4.57
CA VAL A 148 5.20 10.96 6.00
C VAL A 148 5.65 12.31 6.58
N LYS A 149 5.01 12.73 7.67
CA LYS A 149 5.31 14.02 8.32
C LYS A 149 6.52 13.99 9.24
N ARG A 150 6.82 12.83 9.84
CA ARG A 150 7.91 12.65 10.81
C ARG A 150 8.67 11.37 10.48
N LEU A 151 10.00 11.42 10.60
CA LEU A 151 10.84 10.25 10.33
C LEU A 151 10.50 9.04 11.21
N THR A 152 10.05 9.29 12.45
CA THR A 152 9.62 8.23 13.39
C THR A 152 8.40 7.43 12.91
N ASP A 153 7.62 7.99 11.99
CA ASP A 153 6.42 7.37 11.43
C ASP A 153 6.72 6.61 10.12
N LEU A 154 7.98 6.57 9.68
CA LEU A 154 8.42 5.89 8.47
C LEU A 154 9.12 4.57 8.83
N ILE A 155 8.66 3.48 8.21
CA ILE A 155 9.35 2.19 8.25
C ILE A 155 9.62 1.77 6.82
N ILE A 156 10.90 1.57 6.50
CA ILE A 156 11.33 1.02 5.22
C ILE A 156 11.52 -0.49 5.43
N LEU A 157 10.62 -1.28 4.85
CA LEU A 157 10.62 -2.73 5.02
C LEU A 157 11.67 -3.44 4.14
N ARG A 158 12.17 -2.76 3.10
CA ARG A 158 13.07 -3.31 2.10
C ARG A 158 14.09 -2.28 1.63
N HIS A 159 15.30 -2.73 1.32
CA HIS A 159 16.28 -1.88 0.68
C HIS A 159 15.81 -1.44 -0.71
N PHE A 160 15.95 -0.16 -0.99
CA PHE A 160 15.82 0.42 -2.33
C PHE A 160 17.12 1.15 -2.68
N ASP A 161 17.40 1.30 -3.97
CA ASP A 161 18.56 2.07 -4.42
C ASP A 161 18.29 3.56 -4.21
N TYR A 162 18.97 4.16 -3.23
CA TYR A 162 18.84 5.58 -2.93
C TYR A 162 19.25 6.48 -4.09
N LYS A 163 20.03 5.98 -5.06
CA LYS A 163 20.38 6.72 -6.28
C LYS A 163 19.14 7.15 -7.06
N VAL A 164 18.03 6.44 -6.92
CA VAL A 164 16.72 6.81 -7.52
C VAL A 164 16.24 8.18 -6.99
N LEU A 165 16.52 8.51 -5.72
CA LEU A 165 16.18 9.82 -5.13
C LEU A 165 17.12 10.95 -5.59
N LEU A 166 18.28 10.60 -6.14
CA LEU A 166 19.29 11.55 -6.62
C LEU A 166 19.14 11.88 -8.10
N ILE A 167 18.11 11.35 -8.76
CA ILE A 167 17.87 11.62 -10.18
C ILE A 167 17.47 13.09 -10.34
N LYS A 168 18.24 13.79 -11.18
CA LYS A 168 17.97 15.21 -11.46
C LYS A 168 16.67 15.34 -12.25
N PRO A 169 15.84 16.36 -11.96
CA PRO A 169 14.65 16.63 -12.73
C PRO A 169 15.01 16.85 -14.21
N SER A 170 14.13 16.38 -15.08
CA SER A 170 14.31 16.52 -16.52
C SER A 170 14.29 18.00 -16.94
N LYS A 171 14.82 18.32 -18.13
CA LYS A 171 14.79 19.69 -18.67
C LYS A 171 13.36 20.27 -18.71
N SER A 172 12.36 19.44 -19.02
CA SER A 172 10.96 19.87 -19.02
C SER A 172 10.43 20.14 -17.60
N GLN A 173 10.78 19.31 -16.62
CA GLN A 173 10.41 19.54 -15.22
C GLN A 173 11.04 20.82 -14.67
N VAL A 174 12.33 21.06 -14.94
CA VAL A 174 13.03 22.30 -14.52
C VAL A 174 12.38 23.54 -15.15
N ALA A 175 12.03 23.49 -16.43
CA ALA A 175 11.33 24.59 -17.10
C ALA A 175 9.95 24.88 -16.46
N VAL A 176 9.22 23.84 -16.05
CA VAL A 176 7.95 23.99 -15.33
C VAL A 176 8.17 24.62 -13.95
N MET A 177 9.19 24.19 -13.19
CA MET A 177 9.52 24.79 -11.89
C MET A 177 9.84 26.28 -12.03
N GLN A 178 10.69 26.66 -12.99
CA GLN A 178 11.01 28.07 -13.26
C GLN A 178 9.77 28.90 -13.65
N ARG A 179 8.87 28.30 -14.43
CA ARG A 179 7.59 28.95 -14.78
C ARG A 179 6.72 29.17 -13.55
N LEU A 180 6.64 28.18 -12.65
CA LEU A 180 5.87 28.27 -11.41
C LEU A 180 6.44 29.35 -10.48
N ASP A 181 7.77 29.45 -10.35
CA ASP A 181 8.42 30.49 -9.55
C ASP A 181 8.09 31.89 -10.07
N LYS A 182 8.12 32.07 -11.40
CA LYS A 182 7.72 33.34 -12.02
C LYS A 182 6.26 33.68 -11.72
N LEU A 183 5.35 32.71 -11.87
CA LEU A 183 3.93 32.90 -11.58
C LEU A 183 3.67 33.22 -10.11
N TYR A 184 4.41 32.59 -9.19
CA TYR A 184 4.34 32.86 -7.76
C TYR A 184 4.70 34.32 -7.45
N MET A 185 5.82 34.81 -8.00
CA MET A 185 6.23 36.20 -7.81
C MET A 185 5.22 37.19 -8.40
N GLU A 186 4.71 36.93 -9.60
CA GLU A 186 3.68 37.76 -10.23
C GLU A 186 2.35 37.76 -9.46
N ALA A 187 1.97 36.62 -8.87
CA ALA A 187 0.77 36.52 -8.04
C ALA A 187 0.97 37.26 -6.71
N GLN A 188 2.14 37.14 -6.09
CA GLN A 188 2.47 37.84 -4.85
C GLN A 188 2.45 39.36 -5.04
N MET A 189 3.06 39.87 -6.13
CA MET A 189 3.02 41.31 -6.43
C MET A 189 1.60 41.81 -6.70
N ARG A 190 0.82 41.06 -7.48
CA ARG A 190 -0.58 41.43 -7.75
C ARG A 190 -1.43 41.40 -6.49
N CYS A 191 -1.25 40.42 -5.60
CA CYS A 191 -2.03 40.34 -4.36
C CYS A 191 -1.56 41.35 -3.30
N SER A 192 -0.31 41.81 -3.32
CA SER A 192 0.15 42.89 -2.43
C SER A 192 -0.45 44.26 -2.74
N GLU A 193 -1.07 44.43 -3.92
CA GLU A 193 -1.84 45.64 -4.23
C GLU A 193 -3.26 45.62 -3.63
N TRP A 194 -3.68 44.49 -3.03
CA TRP A 194 -5.03 44.27 -2.48
C TRP A 194 -5.07 44.26 -0.94
N PHE A 195 -3.92 44.43 -0.28
CA PHE A 195 -3.76 44.56 1.17
C PHE A 195 -2.91 45.80 1.49
#